data_AF-A0A316SNM8-F1
#
_entry.id   AF-A0A316SNM8-F1
#
_cell.length_a   1.000
_cell.length_b   1.000
_cell.length_c   1.000
_cell.angle_alpha   90.00
_cell.angle_beta   90.00
_cell.angle_gamma   90.00
#
_symmetry.space_group_name_H-M   'P 1'
#
loop_
_entity.id
_entity.type
_entity.pdbx_description
1 polymer ?
#
loop_
_entity_poly.entity_id
_entity_poly.type
_entity_poly.pdbx_seq_one_letter_code
_entity_poly.pdbx_strand_id
1 'polypeptide(L)'
;MFFYSYFTVHGIFVMFVCKFGGTALSDAQNVKKVIKIIKSDKARRFVVVSAMGKAFVKDRKVTDVLCDCFFELNETGSMKSWDFVANKYLSLAEKLDAPVDMRALLKNVREQILAAPYRDFVVSRGEYLSAKLLSAALGFRYIEA
;
A
#
# COMPACT_ATOMS: atom_id res chain seq x y z
N MET A 1 -24.41 42.58 -24.23
CA MET A 1 -23.99 41.37 -24.97
C MET A 1 -22.52 41.13 -24.66
N PHE A 2 -22.23 40.35 -23.61
CA PHE A 2 -20.86 40.06 -23.19
C PHE A 2 -20.39 38.78 -23.88
N PHE A 3 -19.45 38.91 -24.81
CA PHE A 3 -18.74 37.78 -25.40
C PHE A 3 -17.71 37.25 -24.40
N TYR A 4 -17.95 36.08 -23.82
CA TYR A 4 -16.87 35.29 -23.22
C TYR A 4 -16.20 34.48 -24.34
N SER A 5 -15.04 34.95 -24.79
CA SER A 5 -14.17 34.18 -25.67
C SER A 5 -13.57 33.02 -24.88
N TYR A 6 -13.97 31.79 -25.19
CA TYR A 6 -13.29 30.59 -24.72
C TYR A 6 -11.88 30.55 -25.32
N PHE A 7 -10.89 31.06 -24.59
CA PHE A 7 -9.49 30.80 -24.90
C PHE A 7 -9.18 29.33 -24.59
N THR A 8 -9.12 28.50 -25.64
CA THR A 8 -8.59 27.14 -25.54
C THR A 8 -7.07 27.23 -25.54
N VAL A 9 -6.48 27.30 -24.34
CA VAL A 9 -5.03 27.16 -24.18
C VAL A 9 -4.67 25.73 -24.58
N HIS A 10 -4.05 25.56 -25.75
CA HIS A 10 -3.54 24.28 -26.20
C HIS A 10 -2.41 23.81 -25.26
N GLY A 11 -2.66 22.71 -24.53
CA GLY A 11 -1.61 21.72 -24.23
C GLY A 11 -0.90 21.72 -22.88
N ILE A 12 -1.48 22.22 -21.77
CA ILE A 12 -0.93 21.94 -20.44
C ILE A 12 -1.51 20.62 -19.91
N PHE A 13 -0.73 19.54 -20.02
CA PHE A 13 -1.05 18.27 -19.34
C PHE A 13 -0.74 18.42 -17.85
N VAL A 14 -1.76 18.75 -17.06
CA VAL A 14 -1.64 18.76 -15.59
C VAL A 14 -1.63 17.31 -15.10
N MET A 15 -0.58 16.96 -14.35
CA MET A 15 -0.38 15.62 -13.83
C MET A 15 -0.01 15.71 -12.35
N PHE A 16 -0.75 14.98 -11.52
CA PHE A 16 -0.54 14.97 -10.08
C PHE A 16 0.05 13.66 -9.61
N VAL A 17 1.00 13.79 -8.68
CA VAL A 17 1.50 12.70 -7.86
C VAL A 17 0.83 12.79 -6.50
N CYS A 18 0.24 11.69 -6.04
CA CYS A 18 -0.39 11.60 -4.73
C CYS A 18 0.45 10.69 -3.82
N LYS A 19 0.81 11.19 -2.65
CA LYS A 19 1.48 10.38 -1.62
C LYS A 19 0.53 10.16 -0.44
N PHE A 20 0.34 8.89 -0.08
CA PHE A 20 -0.46 8.51 1.09
C PHE A 20 0.43 7.84 2.14
N GLY A 21 0.44 8.41 3.35
CA GLY A 21 1.18 7.84 4.49
C GLY A 21 0.47 6.65 5.14
N GLY A 22 1.15 5.98 6.07
CA GLY A 22 0.63 4.75 6.67
C GLY A 22 -0.70 4.91 7.41
N THR A 23 -0.97 6.06 8.04
CA THR A 23 -2.26 6.34 8.68
C THR A 23 -3.41 6.38 7.66
N ALA A 24 -3.16 6.86 6.44
CA ALA A 24 -4.18 6.84 5.39
C ALA A 24 -4.50 5.41 4.91
N LEU A 25 -3.62 4.46 5.20
CA LEU A 25 -3.72 3.04 4.83
C LEU A 25 -3.92 2.14 6.06
N SER A 26 -4.34 2.70 7.19
CA SER A 26 -4.45 1.97 8.46
C SER A 26 -5.53 0.90 8.45
N ASP A 27 -6.63 1.16 7.75
CA ASP A 27 -7.84 0.35 7.72
C ASP A 27 -8.65 0.60 6.44
N ALA A 28 -9.66 -0.24 6.23
CA ALA A 28 -10.50 -0.19 5.04
C ALA A 28 -11.29 1.12 4.88
N GLN A 29 -11.68 1.78 5.98
CA GLN A 29 -12.44 3.03 5.88
C GLN A 29 -11.54 4.15 5.36
N ASN A 30 -10.32 4.24 5.86
CA ASN A 30 -9.35 5.21 5.38
C ASN A 30 -8.89 4.90 3.95
N VAL A 31 -8.65 3.64 3.60
CA VAL A 31 -8.30 3.27 2.22
C VAL A 31 -9.44 3.58 1.24
N LYS A 32 -10.71 3.38 1.61
CA LYS A 32 -11.85 3.80 0.78
C LYS A 32 -11.88 5.32 0.54
N LYS A 33 -11.50 6.14 1.54
CA LYS A 33 -11.33 7.60 1.35
C LYS A 33 -10.18 7.90 0.38
N VAL A 34 -9.04 7.21 0.51
CA VAL A 34 -7.90 7.34 -0.41
C VAL A 34 -8.31 7.02 -1.85
N ILE A 35 -9.01 5.90 -2.07
CA ILE A 35 -9.53 5.52 -3.39
C ILE A 35 -10.46 6.61 -3.94
N LYS A 36 -11.36 7.14 -3.12
CA LYS A 36 -12.26 8.24 -3.51
C LYS A 36 -11.48 9.51 -3.90
N ILE A 37 -10.44 9.87 -3.15
CA ILE A 37 -9.56 11.01 -3.46
C ILE A 37 -8.88 10.77 -4.81
N ILE A 38 -8.27 9.61 -5.04
CA ILE A 38 -7.58 9.33 -6.30
C ILE A 38 -8.56 9.40 -7.48
N LYS A 39 -9.74 8.78 -7.35
CA LYS A 39 -10.75 8.74 -8.42
C LYS A 39 -11.48 10.08 -8.66
N SER A 40 -11.38 11.05 -7.73
CA SER A 40 -12.08 12.33 -7.89
C SER A 40 -11.46 13.25 -8.95
N ASP A 41 -10.23 12.95 -9.41
CA ASP A 41 -9.53 13.76 -10.39
C ASP A 41 -8.66 12.88 -11.30
N LYS A 42 -8.97 12.89 -12.61
CA LYS A 42 -8.28 12.07 -13.62
C LYS A 42 -6.80 12.46 -13.80
N ALA A 43 -6.37 13.63 -13.35
CA ALA A 43 -4.96 14.03 -13.37
C ALA A 43 -4.11 13.30 -12.32
N ARG A 44 -4.72 12.64 -11.32
CA ARG A 44 -4.02 11.87 -10.26
C ARG A 44 -3.66 10.46 -10.74
N ARG A 45 -2.61 10.40 -11.56
CA ARG A 45 -2.19 9.15 -12.24
C ARG A 45 -1.05 8.42 -11.56
N PHE A 46 -0.32 9.09 -10.67
CA PHE A 46 0.82 8.52 -9.95
C PHE A 46 0.52 8.50 -8.45
N VAL A 47 0.63 7.32 -7.85
CA VAL A 47 0.29 7.10 -6.44
C VAL A 47 1.46 6.43 -5.75
N VAL A 48 1.97 7.08 -4.71
CA VAL A 48 3.03 6.57 -3.84
C VAL A 48 2.42 6.27 -2.48
N VAL A 49 2.72 5.11 -1.93
CA VAL A 49 2.14 4.65 -0.66
C VAL A 49 3.21 4.19 0.30
N SER A 50 2.92 4.31 1.60
CA SER A 50 3.69 3.68 2.68
C SER A 50 3.12 2.30 3.04
N ALA A 51 3.82 1.55 3.91
CA ALA A 51 3.22 0.41 4.61
C ALA A 51 1.99 0.81 5.47
N MET A 52 1.15 -0.16 5.84
CA MET A 52 -0.01 0.11 6.71
C MET A 52 0.43 0.65 8.08
N GLY A 53 -0.18 1.76 8.50
CA GLY A 53 0.01 2.36 9.81
C GLY A 53 -0.83 1.71 10.91
N LYS A 54 -0.95 2.42 12.04
CA LYS A 54 -1.81 2.04 13.15
C LYS A 54 -3.26 2.45 12.87
N ALA A 55 -4.21 1.53 13.06
CA ALA A 55 -5.65 1.80 13.00
C ALA A 55 -6.20 2.35 14.33
N PHE A 56 -5.56 2.03 15.45
CA PHE A 56 -5.91 2.51 16.79
C PHE A 56 -4.67 2.59 17.69
N VAL A 57 -4.81 3.17 18.89
CA VAL A 57 -3.66 3.49 19.78
C VAL A 57 -2.81 2.27 20.13
N LYS A 58 -3.44 1.13 20.43
CA LYS A 58 -2.78 -0.13 20.79
C LYS A 58 -2.31 -0.95 19.59
N ASP A 59 -2.56 -0.48 18.37
CA ASP A 59 -2.14 -1.15 17.14
C ASP A 59 -0.66 -0.89 16.83
N ARG A 60 -0.08 -1.67 15.92
CA ARG A 60 1.32 -1.55 15.48
C ARG A 60 1.41 -1.20 13.99
N LYS A 61 2.46 -0.44 13.63
CA LYS A 61 2.78 -0.18 12.22
C LYS A 61 3.36 -1.45 11.61
N VAL A 62 3.03 -1.74 10.35
CA VAL A 62 3.56 -2.92 9.66
C VAL A 62 5.09 -2.88 9.57
N THR A 63 5.69 -1.72 9.31
CA THR A 63 7.15 -1.54 9.26
C THR A 63 7.83 -1.97 10.56
N ASP A 64 7.26 -1.60 11.72
CA ASP A 64 7.82 -1.96 13.03
C ASP A 64 7.76 -3.48 13.24
N VAL A 65 6.66 -4.13 12.82
CA VAL A 65 6.49 -5.58 12.94
C VAL A 65 7.37 -6.34 11.95
N LEU A 66 7.65 -5.79 10.77
CA LEU A 66 8.60 -6.36 9.82
C LEU A 66 10.04 -6.28 10.34
N CYS A 67 10.39 -5.22 11.08
CA CYS A 67 11.65 -5.18 11.82
C CYS A 67 11.73 -6.32 12.84
N ASP A 68 10.67 -6.56 13.61
CA ASP A 68 10.63 -7.69 14.55
C ASP A 68 10.79 -9.03 13.82
N CYS A 69 10.09 -9.23 12.70
CA CYS A 69 10.23 -10.44 11.90
C CYS A 69 11.69 -10.67 11.45
N PHE A 70 12.39 -9.61 11.07
CA PHE A 70 13.82 -9.70 10.74
C PHE A 70 14.65 -10.14 11.96
N PHE A 71 14.45 -9.54 13.13
CA PHE A 71 15.19 -9.93 14.34
C PHE A 71 14.87 -11.36 14.77
N GLU A 72 13.58 -11.72 14.84
CA GLU A 72 13.12 -13.07 15.19
C GLU A 72 13.69 -14.14 14.25
N LEU A 73 13.74 -13.86 12.94
CA LEU A 73 14.26 -14.80 11.95
C LEU A 73 15.77 -15.04 12.15
N ASN A 74 16.54 -13.97 12.42
CA ASN A 74 17.98 -14.09 12.65
C ASN A 74 18.32 -14.75 14.00
N GLU A 75 17.48 -14.56 15.02
CA GLU A 75 17.72 -15.13 16.35
C GLU A 75 17.19 -16.55 16.51
N THR A 76 16.06 -16.87 15.87
CA THR A 76 15.30 -18.11 16.14
C THR A 76 15.05 -18.97 14.90
N GLY A 77 15.37 -18.49 13.69
CA GLY A 77 15.02 -19.15 12.44
C GLY A 77 13.52 -19.10 12.11
N SER A 78 12.72 -18.32 12.84
CA SER A 78 11.26 -18.23 12.68
C SER A 78 10.76 -16.78 12.71
N MET A 79 9.64 -16.49 12.07
CA MET A 79 8.98 -15.16 12.07
C MET A 79 7.61 -15.24 12.75
N LYS A 80 7.59 -15.22 14.07
CA LYS A 80 6.34 -15.32 14.87
C LYS A 80 5.45 -14.11 14.65
N SER A 81 6.04 -12.94 14.44
CA SER A 81 5.35 -11.68 14.19
C SER A 81 4.70 -11.59 12.80
N TRP A 82 5.01 -12.51 11.88
CA TRP A 82 4.51 -12.46 10.50
C TRP A 82 2.98 -12.52 10.40
N ASP A 83 2.33 -13.30 11.26
CA ASP A 83 0.88 -13.49 11.21
C ASP A 83 0.13 -12.19 11.46
N PHE A 84 0.70 -11.26 12.24
CA PHE A 84 0.13 -9.93 12.39
C PHE A 84 0.11 -9.17 11.05
N VAL A 85 1.22 -9.19 10.31
CA VAL A 85 1.34 -8.54 9.00
C VAL A 85 0.36 -9.17 8.01
N ALA A 86 0.37 -10.50 7.91
CA ALA A 86 -0.50 -11.25 7.01
C ALA A 86 -1.99 -10.96 7.28
N ASN A 87 -2.41 -11.04 8.55
CA ASN A 87 -3.81 -10.81 8.92
C ASN A 87 -4.25 -9.37 8.63
N LYS A 88 -3.36 -8.37 8.80
CA LYS A 88 -3.67 -6.97 8.48
C LYS A 88 -4.01 -6.79 7.00
N TYR A 89 -3.16 -7.33 6.11
CA TYR A 89 -3.39 -7.22 4.66
C TYR A 89 -4.54 -8.10 4.17
N LEU A 90 -4.70 -9.31 4.71
CA LEU A 90 -5.85 -10.16 4.39
C LEU A 90 -7.18 -9.49 4.74
N SER A 91 -7.29 -8.97 5.97
CA SER A 91 -8.50 -8.26 6.41
C SER A 91 -8.77 -7.02 5.57
N LEU A 92 -7.72 -6.29 5.18
CA LEU A 92 -7.86 -5.12 4.32
C LEU A 92 -8.33 -5.51 2.92
N ALA A 93 -7.72 -6.52 2.30
CA ALA A 93 -8.10 -6.99 0.97
C ALA A 93 -9.56 -7.47 0.91
N GLU A 94 -9.98 -8.25 1.90
CA GLU A 94 -11.37 -8.71 2.05
C GLU A 94 -12.35 -7.54 2.18
N LYS A 95 -12.09 -6.59 3.09
CA LYS A 95 -12.98 -5.42 3.32
C LYS A 95 -13.06 -4.45 2.13
N LEU A 96 -12.06 -4.50 1.25
CA LEU A 96 -12.00 -3.72 0.02
C LEU A 96 -12.57 -4.48 -1.20
N ASP A 97 -12.84 -5.78 -1.07
CA ASP A 97 -13.15 -6.66 -2.20
C ASP A 97 -12.12 -6.51 -3.33
N ALA A 98 -10.83 -6.48 -2.95
CA ALA A 98 -9.77 -6.20 -3.90
C ALA A 98 -9.52 -7.41 -4.82
N PRO A 99 -9.39 -7.22 -6.15
CA PRO A 99 -9.19 -8.29 -7.12
C PRO A 99 -7.73 -8.78 -7.12
N VAL A 100 -7.27 -9.30 -6.00
CA VAL A 100 -5.91 -9.83 -5.81
C VAL A 100 -5.95 -11.06 -4.91
N ASP A 101 -5.22 -12.10 -5.28
CA ASP A 101 -4.99 -13.23 -4.37
C ASP A 101 -3.96 -12.83 -3.31
N MET A 102 -4.46 -12.16 -2.26
CA MET A 102 -3.64 -11.66 -1.17
C MET A 102 -2.97 -12.80 -0.39
N ARG A 103 -3.59 -13.99 -0.33
CA ARG A 103 -3.02 -15.16 0.35
C ARG A 103 -1.79 -15.67 -0.39
N ALA A 104 -1.90 -15.84 -1.71
CA ALA A 104 -0.76 -16.26 -2.53
C ALA A 104 0.37 -15.22 -2.51
N LEU A 105 0.03 -13.92 -2.58
CA LEU A 105 1.01 -12.84 -2.51
C LEU A 105 1.78 -12.85 -1.18
N LEU A 106 1.06 -12.95 -0.05
CA LEU A 106 1.69 -13.01 1.27
C LEU A 106 2.56 -14.26 1.43
N LYS A 107 2.09 -15.42 0.96
CA LYS A 107 2.89 -16.65 0.97
C LYS A 107 4.20 -16.46 0.21
N ASN A 108 4.14 -15.91 -1.00
CA ASN A 108 5.32 -15.67 -1.82
C ASN A 108 6.29 -14.66 -1.16
N VAL A 109 5.78 -13.58 -0.59
CA VAL A 109 6.62 -12.61 0.15
C VAL A 109 7.31 -13.27 1.35
N ARG A 110 6.58 -14.11 2.10
CA ARG A 110 7.15 -14.85 3.23
C ARG A 110 8.29 -15.77 2.77
N GLU A 111 8.11 -16.49 1.67
CA GLU A 111 9.13 -17.37 1.08
C GLU A 111 10.37 -16.57 0.62
N GLN A 112 10.17 -15.40 0.00
CA GLN A 112 11.27 -14.52 -0.38
C GLN A 112 12.06 -14.00 0.83
N ILE A 113 11.36 -13.62 1.91
CA ILE A 113 12.02 -13.18 3.15
C ILE A 113 12.88 -14.31 3.73
N LEU A 114 12.36 -15.54 3.77
CA LEU A 114 13.11 -16.70 4.25
C LEU A 114 14.34 -17.01 3.39
N ALA A 115 14.27 -16.78 2.08
CA ALA A 115 15.39 -17.00 1.16
C ALA A 115 16.44 -15.87 1.20
N ALA A 116 16.02 -14.64 1.48
CA ALA A 116 16.87 -13.45 1.44
C ALA A 116 16.54 -12.50 2.61
N PRO A 117 16.96 -12.83 3.84
CA PRO A 117 16.55 -12.12 5.05
C PRO A 117 17.32 -10.80 5.26
N TYR A 118 17.58 -10.04 4.21
CA TYR A 118 18.22 -8.72 4.33
C TYR A 118 17.24 -7.72 4.92
N ARG A 119 17.67 -6.97 5.95
CA ARG A 119 16.79 -6.06 6.70
C ARG A 119 15.97 -5.13 5.80
N ASP A 120 16.61 -4.45 4.86
CA ASP A 120 15.95 -3.48 3.99
C ASP A 120 14.95 -4.16 3.04
N PHE A 121 15.28 -5.38 2.57
CA PHE A 121 14.35 -6.19 1.80
C PHE A 121 13.10 -6.52 2.62
N VAL A 122 13.26 -7.07 3.83
CA VAL A 122 12.15 -7.44 4.73
C VAL A 122 11.27 -6.24 5.03
N VAL A 123 11.87 -5.12 5.43
CA VAL A 123 11.14 -3.90 5.81
C VAL A 123 10.39 -3.30 4.62
N SER A 124 10.99 -3.28 3.42
CA SER A 124 10.34 -2.77 2.19
C SER A 124 9.08 -3.54 1.80
N ARG A 125 8.89 -4.77 2.30
CA ARG A 125 7.73 -5.59 1.95
C ARG A 125 6.41 -4.95 2.41
N GLY A 126 6.43 -4.09 3.42
CA GLY A 126 5.25 -3.34 3.85
C GLY A 126 4.72 -2.41 2.75
N GLU A 127 5.59 -1.55 2.21
CA GLU A 127 5.26 -0.67 1.08
C GLU A 127 4.84 -1.46 -0.15
N TYR A 128 5.58 -2.52 -0.48
CA TYR A 128 5.28 -3.43 -1.59
C TYR A 128 3.86 -4.01 -1.49
N LEU A 129 3.50 -4.59 -0.34
CA LEU A 129 2.18 -5.19 -0.10
C LEU A 129 1.07 -4.13 -0.19
N SER A 130 1.26 -2.95 0.40
CA SER A 130 0.31 -1.83 0.31
C SER A 130 0.09 -1.39 -1.14
N ALA A 131 1.17 -1.26 -1.91
CA ALA A 131 1.11 -0.82 -3.30
C ALA A 131 0.46 -1.86 -4.20
N LYS A 132 0.80 -3.15 -4.04
CA LYS A 132 0.12 -4.25 -4.76
C LYS A 132 -1.38 -4.25 -4.50
N LEU A 133 -1.78 -4.21 -3.23
CA LEU A 133 -3.18 -4.23 -2.85
C LEU A 133 -3.94 -2.99 -3.38
N LEU A 134 -3.39 -1.80 -3.20
CA LEU A 134 -4.04 -0.57 -3.65
C LEU A 134 -4.11 -0.50 -5.18
N SER A 135 -3.06 -0.97 -5.88
CA SER A 135 -3.06 -1.03 -7.35
C SER A 135 -4.18 -1.92 -7.88
N ALA A 136 -4.41 -3.08 -7.27
CA ALA A 136 -5.50 -3.98 -7.62
C ALA A 136 -6.87 -3.33 -7.34
N ALA A 137 -7.05 -2.72 -6.16
CA ALA A 137 -8.30 -2.04 -5.80
C ALA A 137 -8.63 -0.82 -6.70
N LEU A 138 -7.62 -0.17 -7.26
CA LEU A 138 -7.77 0.96 -8.18
C LEU A 138 -7.87 0.55 -9.66
N GLY A 139 -7.48 -0.69 -10.00
CA GLY A 139 -7.25 -1.09 -11.40
C GLY A 139 -6.05 -0.37 -12.03
N PHE A 140 -5.08 0.03 -11.22
CA PHE A 140 -3.87 0.72 -11.68
C PHE A 140 -2.75 -0.29 -11.91
N ARG A 141 -1.85 0.02 -12.86
CA ARG A 141 -0.63 -0.77 -13.04
C ARG A 141 0.31 -0.56 -11.85
N TYR A 142 0.71 -1.67 -11.23
CA TYR A 142 1.81 -1.68 -10.26
C TYR A 142 3.16 -1.47 -10.93
N ILE A 143 4.02 -0.65 -10.33
CA ILE A 143 5.42 -0.44 -10.72
C ILE A 143 6.26 -0.59 -9.45
N GLU A 144 7.29 -1.46 -9.50
CA GLU A 144 8.25 -1.61 -8.40
C GLU A 144 9.14 -0.35 -8.33
N ALA A 145 9.51 0.04 -7.11
CA ALA A 145 10.35 1.21 -6.85
C ALA A 145 11.83 0.95 -7.16
#